data_AF-A0A7W7LHU0-F1
#
_entry.id   AF-A0A7W7LHU0-F1
#
_cell.length_a   1.000
_cell.length_b   1.000
_cell.length_c   1.000
_cell.angle_alpha   90.00
_cell.angle_beta   90.00
_cell.angle_gamma   90.00
#
_symmetry.space_group_name_H-M   'P 1'
#
loop_
_entity.id
_entity.type
_entity.pdbx_description
1 polymer ?
#
loop_
_entity_poly.entity_id
_entity_poly.type
_entity_poly.pdbx_seq_one_letter_code
_entity_poly.pdbx_strand_id
1 'polypeptide(L)'
;MSSDPALRTGGAAPAVADGDNRYKAVQAKLDALGRALDDAGIGLEELVRSVRRNAKRAEDVARDIDNAGLDAKFVELTSNVAVALGGAGVQVKKLSDTAQETADLTHQTRRTHARLYGALDDIRSGRREKTPRPGFFNR
;
A
#
# COMPACT_ATOMS: atom_id res chain seq x y z
N MET A 1 -19.70 -2.10 32.80
CA MET A 1 -19.09 -1.13 31.87
C MET A 1 -18.30 -1.93 30.86
N SER A 2 -18.81 -2.07 29.63
CA SER A 2 -18.17 -2.87 28.58
C SER A 2 -17.63 -1.90 27.53
N SER A 3 -16.31 -1.86 27.34
CA SER A 3 -15.68 -1.03 26.31
C SER A 3 -15.33 -1.94 25.13
N ASP A 4 -16.07 -1.78 24.05
CA ASP A 4 -15.80 -2.42 22.76
C ASP A 4 -14.72 -1.59 22.03
N PRO A 5 -13.56 -2.15 21.66
CA PRO A 5 -12.59 -1.43 20.84
C PRO A 5 -13.10 -1.44 19.40
N ALA A 6 -14.01 -0.52 19.09
CA ALA A 6 -14.40 -0.26 17.72
C ALA A 6 -13.15 0.10 16.91
N LEU A 7 -12.71 -0.82 16.06
CA LEU A 7 -11.82 -0.56 14.95
C LEU A 7 -12.40 0.63 14.19
N ARG A 8 -11.79 1.80 14.36
CA ARG A 8 -12.07 2.94 13.48
C ARG A 8 -11.48 2.59 12.13
N THR A 9 -12.25 1.85 11.34
CA THR A 9 -12.17 1.86 9.88
C THR A 9 -12.46 3.29 9.46
N GLY A 10 -11.41 4.13 9.50
CA GLY A 10 -11.35 5.36 8.73
C GLY A 10 -11.37 4.95 7.27
N GLY A 11 -12.55 4.59 6.77
CA GLY A 11 -12.84 4.51 5.36
C GLY A 11 -12.66 5.92 4.84
N ALA A 12 -11.43 6.25 4.45
CA ALA A 12 -11.19 7.38 3.59
C ALA A 12 -12.16 7.22 2.43
N ALA A 13 -13.12 8.13 2.31
CA ALA A 13 -14.00 8.15 1.16
C ALA A 13 -13.11 8.05 -0.09
N PRO A 14 -13.44 7.19 -1.06
CA PRO A 14 -12.64 7.08 -2.27
C PRO A 14 -12.47 8.50 -2.81
N ALA A 15 -11.21 8.92 -2.96
CA ALA A 15 -10.90 10.25 -3.46
C ALA A 15 -11.73 10.47 -4.72
N VAL A 16 -12.44 11.62 -4.80
CA VAL A 16 -13.20 11.98 -6.00
C VAL A 16 -12.24 11.83 -7.17
N ALA A 17 -12.53 10.89 -8.06
CA ALA A 17 -11.68 10.63 -9.20
C ALA A 17 -11.54 11.97 -9.95
N ASP A 18 -10.32 12.52 -9.94
CA ASP A 18 -10.03 13.68 -10.77
C ASP A 18 -10.42 13.31 -12.21
N GLY A 19 -11.46 13.97 -12.71
CA GLY A 19 -12.12 13.63 -13.97
C GLY A 19 -11.24 13.83 -15.20
N ASP A 20 -10.01 14.33 -15.03
CA ASP A 20 -9.03 14.41 -16.09
C ASP A 20 -8.49 13.03 -16.46
N ASN A 21 -9.13 12.44 -17.47
CA ASN A 21 -8.76 11.17 -18.09
C ASN A 21 -7.99 11.38 -19.41
N ARG A 22 -7.41 12.58 -19.63
CA ARG A 22 -6.52 12.78 -20.79
C ARG A 22 -5.31 11.87 -20.68
N TYR A 23 -4.77 11.45 -21.83
CA TYR A 23 -3.64 10.54 -21.92
C TYR A 23 -2.49 10.89 -20.96
N LYS A 24 -2.02 12.15 -20.98
CA LYS A 24 -0.93 12.61 -20.11
C LYS A 24 -1.30 12.56 -18.63
N ALA A 25 -2.55 12.85 -18.27
CA ALA A 25 -3.02 12.80 -16.88
C ALA A 25 -3.05 11.35 -16.38
N VAL A 26 -3.55 10.41 -17.18
CA VAL A 26 -3.54 8.97 -16.84
C VAL A 26 -2.10 8.45 -16.71
N GLN A 27 -1.20 8.82 -17.63
CA GLN A 27 0.22 8.45 -17.56
C GLN A 27 0.89 8.97 -16.28
N ALA A 28 0.62 10.22 -15.90
CA ALA A 28 1.14 10.81 -14.67
C ALA A 28 0.57 10.13 -13.42
N LYS A 29 -0.73 9.83 -13.40
CA LYS A 29 -1.39 9.11 -12.30
C LYS A 29 -0.81 7.71 -12.11
N LEU A 30 -0.60 6.96 -13.19
CA LEU A 30 0.01 5.63 -13.14
C LEU A 30 1.48 5.68 -12.71
N ASP A 31 2.25 6.67 -13.18
CA ASP A 31 3.64 6.86 -12.73
C ASP A 31 3.70 7.19 -11.23
N ALA A 32 2.85 8.11 -10.76
CA ALA A 32 2.76 8.47 -9.34
C ALA A 32 2.32 7.28 -8.47
N LEU A 33 1.32 6.52 -8.92
CA LEU A 33 0.85 5.32 -8.23
C LEU A 33 1.95 4.25 -8.14
N GLY A 34 2.65 3.98 -9.24
CA GLY A 34 3.75 3.01 -9.27
C GLY A 34 4.84 3.37 -8.27
N ARG A 35 5.31 4.63 -8.27
CA ARG A 35 6.32 5.11 -7.32
C ARG A 35 5.86 5.02 -5.87
N ALA A 36 4.62 5.43 -5.59
CA ALA A 36 4.08 5.35 -4.24
C ALA A 36 4.00 3.90 -3.72
N LEU A 37 3.72 2.94 -4.61
CA LEU A 37 3.72 1.52 -4.27
C LEU A 37 5.14 0.97 -4.08
N ASP A 38 6.10 1.40 -4.91
CA ASP A 38 7.52 1.05 -4.75
C ASP A 38 8.07 1.57 -3.40
N ASP A 39 7.78 2.83 -3.06
CA ASP A 39 8.17 3.44 -1.77
C ASP A 39 7.49 2.74 -0.59
N ALA A 40 6.20 2.44 -0.71
CA ALA A 40 5.47 1.69 0.31
C ALA A 40 6.03 0.27 0.49
N GLY A 41 6.45 -0.39 -0.60
CA GLY A 41 7.11 -1.68 -0.57
C GLY A 41 8.35 -1.68 0.32
N ILE A 42 9.22 -0.69 0.16
CA ILE A 42 10.43 -0.52 1.00
C ILE A 42 10.04 -0.37 2.48
N GLY A 43 9.10 0.51 2.79
CA GLY A 43 8.64 0.73 4.17
C GLY A 43 7.99 -0.50 4.80
N LEU A 44 7.23 -1.26 4.02
CA LEU A 44 6.62 -2.52 4.47
C LEU A 44 7.66 -3.60 4.75
N GLU A 45 8.70 -3.73 3.91
CA GLU A 45 9.79 -4.66 4.18
C GLU A 45 10.54 -4.32 5.48
N GLU A 46 10.83 -3.03 5.71
CA GLU A 46 11.42 -2.57 6.96
C GLU A 46 10.54 -2.91 8.17
N LEU A 47 9.22 -2.72 8.03
CA LEU A 47 8.24 -3.09 9.05
C LEU A 47 8.24 -4.60 9.31
N VAL A 48 8.28 -5.45 8.27
CA VAL A 48 8.40 -6.92 8.43
C VAL A 48 9.65 -7.26 9.24
N ARG A 49 10.80 -6.69 8.89
CA ARG A 49 12.07 -6.93 9.61
C ARG A 49 11.96 -6.49 11.07
N SER A 50 11.35 -5.34 11.32
CA SER A 50 11.13 -4.80 12.66
C SER A 50 10.23 -5.68 13.52
N VAL A 51 9.08 -6.08 12.99
CA VAL A 51 8.11 -6.95 13.68
C VAL A 51 8.74 -8.29 14.03
N ARG A 52 9.50 -8.90 13.11
CA ARG A 52 10.22 -10.16 13.37
C ARG A 52 11.26 -10.02 14.48
N ARG A 53 12.03 -8.93 14.49
CA ARG A 53 13.00 -8.67 15.58
C ARG A 53 12.29 -8.51 16.93
N ASN A 54 11.17 -7.79 16.96
CA ASN A 54 10.41 -7.59 18.19
C ASN A 54 9.75 -8.88 18.68
N ALA A 55 9.25 -9.74 17.78
CA ALA A 55 8.73 -11.05 18.12
C ALA A 55 9.80 -11.92 18.78
N LYS A 56 10.99 -12.00 18.16
CA LYS A 56 12.14 -12.73 18.71
C LYS A 56 12.56 -12.18 20.07
N ARG A 57 12.64 -10.84 20.19
CA ARG A 57 12.98 -10.19 21.46
C ARG A 57 11.98 -10.51 22.57
N ALA A 58 10.68 -10.54 22.26
CA ALA A 58 9.65 -10.92 23.22
C ALA A 58 9.81 -12.39 23.65
N GLU A 59 10.12 -13.29 22.71
CA GLU A 59 10.40 -14.70 23.04
C GLU A 59 11.63 -14.86 23.94
N ASP A 60 12.71 -14.14 23.65
CA ASP A 60 13.93 -14.15 24.46
C ASP A 60 13.66 -13.61 25.87
N VAL A 61 12.90 -12.51 26.00
CA VAL A 61 12.50 -11.96 27.30
C VAL A 61 11.60 -12.93 28.07
N ALA A 62 10.66 -13.62 27.41
CA ALA A 62 9.83 -14.62 28.07
C ALA A 62 10.68 -15.75 28.67
N ARG A 63 11.74 -16.17 27.95
CA ARG A 63 12.70 -17.16 28.42
C ARG A 63 13.55 -16.65 29.59
N ASP A 64 13.99 -15.40 29.54
CA ASP A 64 14.74 -14.78 30.64
C ASP A 64 13.90 -14.64 31.92
N ILE A 65 12.61 -14.31 31.79
CA ILE A 65 11.65 -14.24 32.91
C ILE A 65 11.46 -15.62 33.54
N ASP A 66 11.30 -16.66 32.73
CA ASP A 66 11.14 -18.05 33.17
C ASP A 66 12.39 -18.54 33.91
N ASN A 67 13.58 -18.30 33.35
CA ASN A 67 14.86 -18.63 33.96
C ASN A 67 15.12 -17.88 35.27
N ALA A 68 14.59 -16.66 35.41
CA ALA A 68 14.70 -15.86 36.63
C ALA A 68 13.74 -16.33 37.75
N GLY A 69 12.87 -17.31 37.48
CA GLY A 69 11.89 -17.81 38.45
C GLY A 69 10.82 -16.78 38.83
N LEU A 70 10.53 -15.84 37.93
CA LEU A 70 9.46 -14.86 38.11
C LEU A 70 8.08 -15.51 37.94
N ASP A 71 7.02 -14.78 38.27
CA ASP A 71 5.63 -15.27 38.13
C ASP A 71 5.36 -15.69 36.68
N ALA A 72 4.85 -16.93 36.52
CA ALA A 72 4.50 -17.54 35.24
C ALA A 72 3.56 -16.66 34.39
N LYS A 73 2.75 -15.79 35.02
CA LYS A 73 1.91 -14.82 34.32
C LYS A 73 2.71 -13.89 33.42
N PHE A 74 3.91 -13.48 33.80
CA PHE A 74 4.76 -12.62 32.98
C PHE A 74 5.37 -13.37 31.79
N VAL A 75 5.67 -14.66 31.96
CA VAL A 75 6.11 -15.53 30.85
C VAL A 75 4.98 -15.64 29.82
N GLU A 76 3.76 -15.94 30.27
CA GLU A 76 2.58 -16.09 29.41
C GLU A 76 2.26 -14.80 28.65
N LEU A 77 2.20 -13.66 29.34
CA LEU A 77 1.93 -12.37 28.71
C LEU A 77 2.98 -12.02 27.65
N THR A 78 4.26 -12.27 27.94
CA THR A 78 5.34 -11.94 27.00
C THR A 78 5.36 -12.90 25.80
N SER A 79 5.08 -14.18 26.02
CA SER A 79 4.91 -15.17 24.97
C SER A 79 3.74 -14.82 24.03
N ASN A 80 2.61 -14.38 24.58
CA ASN A 80 1.47 -13.92 23.80
C ASN A 80 1.82 -12.72 22.89
N VAL A 81 2.65 -11.80 23.36
CA VAL A 81 3.16 -10.69 22.54
C VAL A 81 4.04 -11.23 21.40
N ALA A 82 4.93 -12.18 21.66
CA ALA A 82 5.76 -12.80 20.63
C ALA A 82 4.91 -13.46 19.54
N VAL A 83 3.88 -14.21 19.92
CA VAL A 83 2.93 -14.85 19.00
C VAL A 83 2.15 -13.81 18.19
N ALA A 84 1.61 -12.77 18.84
CA ALA A 84 0.87 -11.71 18.17
C ALA A 84 1.74 -10.97 17.14
N LEU A 85 2.99 -10.65 17.50
CA LEU A 85 3.95 -10.04 16.57
C LEU A 85 4.33 -11.00 15.44
N GLY A 86 4.49 -12.30 15.72
CA GLY A 86 4.69 -13.31 14.68
C GLY A 86 3.56 -13.32 13.65
N GLY A 87 2.31 -13.32 14.11
CA GLY A 87 1.12 -13.23 13.27
C GLY A 87 1.04 -11.93 12.48
N ALA A 88 1.31 -10.79 13.12
CA ALA A 88 1.37 -9.48 12.46
C ALA A 88 2.44 -9.45 11.36
N GLY A 89 3.61 -10.05 11.61
CA GLY A 89 4.70 -10.12 10.63
C GLY A 89 4.31 -10.86 9.35
N VAL A 90 3.46 -11.89 9.43
CA VAL A 90 2.91 -12.58 8.26
C VAL A 90 1.98 -11.67 7.46
N GLN A 91 1.10 -10.92 8.13
CA GLN A 91 0.16 -10.03 7.46
C GLN A 91 0.87 -8.84 6.79
N VAL A 92 1.85 -8.24 7.46
CA VAL A 92 2.65 -7.16 6.87
C VAL A 92 3.44 -7.68 5.67
N LYS A 93 3.98 -8.91 5.73
CA LYS A 93 4.64 -9.51 4.57
C LYS A 93 3.69 -9.69 3.39
N LYS A 94 2.49 -10.20 3.64
CA LYS A 94 1.47 -10.33 2.59
C LYS A 94 1.15 -8.97 1.95
N LEU A 95 1.00 -7.93 2.78
CA LEU A 95 0.77 -6.57 2.28
C LEU A 95 1.94 -6.06 1.43
N SER A 96 3.19 -6.33 1.84
CA SER A 96 4.40 -6.00 1.08
C SER A 96 4.40 -6.69 -0.29
N ASP A 97 4.10 -7.99 -0.32
CA ASP A 97 4.08 -8.78 -1.55
C ASP A 97 2.97 -8.26 -2.50
N THR A 98 1.79 -7.91 -1.97
CA THR A 98 0.69 -7.29 -2.74
C THR A 98 1.03 -5.89 -3.26
N ALA A 99 1.71 -5.06 -2.46
CA ALA A 99 2.14 -3.74 -2.91
C ALA A 99 3.10 -3.84 -4.10
N GLN A 100 4.05 -4.77 -4.05
CA GLN A 100 4.98 -5.03 -5.15
C GLN A 100 4.26 -5.52 -6.41
N GLU A 101 3.37 -6.51 -6.28
CA GLU A 101 2.57 -7.01 -7.42
C GLU A 101 1.73 -5.90 -8.05
N THR A 102 1.14 -5.03 -7.24
CA THR A 102 0.33 -3.89 -7.71
C THR A 102 1.21 -2.84 -8.40
N ALA A 103 2.44 -2.60 -7.91
CA ALA A 103 3.40 -1.71 -8.56
C ALA A 103 3.76 -2.23 -9.96
N ASP A 104 4.09 -3.52 -10.07
CA ASP A 104 4.43 -4.18 -11.33
C ASP A 104 3.28 -4.07 -12.35
N LEU A 105 2.05 -4.35 -11.90
CA LEU A 105 0.85 -4.23 -12.72
C LEU A 105 0.60 -2.77 -13.15
N THR A 106 0.88 -1.80 -12.28
CA THR A 106 0.75 -0.37 -12.58
C THR A 106 1.75 0.05 -13.66
N HIS A 107 3.01 -0.36 -13.52
CA HIS A 107 4.07 -0.10 -14.50
C HIS A 107 3.77 -0.79 -15.84
N GLN A 108 3.23 -2.01 -15.83
CA GLN A 108 2.79 -2.71 -17.02
C GLN A 108 1.62 -1.98 -17.70
N THR A 109 0.60 -1.59 -16.93
CA THR A 109 -0.57 -0.85 -17.41
C THR A 109 -0.15 0.46 -18.06
N ARG A 110 0.76 1.20 -17.41
CA ARG A 110 1.33 2.44 -17.96
C ARG A 110 1.98 2.22 -19.31
N ARG A 111 2.83 1.19 -19.44
CA ARG A 111 3.50 0.83 -20.70
C ARG A 111 2.50 0.44 -21.79
N THR A 112 1.51 -0.38 -21.46
CA THR A 112 0.44 -0.78 -22.39
C THR A 112 -0.39 0.41 -22.84
N HIS A 113 -0.78 1.29 -21.91
CA HIS A 113 -1.51 2.50 -22.23
C HIS A 113 -0.71 3.46 -23.13
N ALA A 114 0.60 3.59 -22.88
CA ALA A 114 1.49 4.36 -23.74
C ALA A 114 1.57 3.78 -25.17
N ARG A 115 1.67 2.45 -25.28
CA ARG A 115 1.70 1.76 -26.59
C ARG A 115 0.41 1.94 -27.37
N LEU A 116 -0.75 1.85 -26.72
CA LEU A 116 -2.05 1.91 -27.40
C LEU A 116 -2.46 3.34 -27.75
N TYR A 117 -2.21 4.30 -26.85
CA TYR A 117 -2.78 5.65 -26.94
C TYR A 117 -1.74 6.75 -27.15
N GLY A 118 -0.44 6.46 -27.07
CA GLY A 118 0.62 7.47 -27.23
C GLY A 118 0.57 8.15 -28.59
N ALA A 119 0.53 7.37 -29.67
CA ALA A 119 0.43 7.91 -31.03
C ALA A 119 -0.85 8.75 -31.25
N LEU A 120 -1.96 8.35 -30.62
CA LEU A 120 -3.22 9.10 -30.70
C LEU A 120 -3.13 10.46 -29.97
N ASP A 121 -2.48 10.49 -28.80
CA ASP A 121 -2.23 11.74 -28.09
C ASP A 121 -1.26 12.65 -28.84
N ASP A 122 -0.24 12.11 -29.50
CA ASP A 122 0.70 12.89 -30.33
C ASP A 122 -0.01 13.54 -31.53
N ILE A 123 -0.85 12.79 -32.24
CA ILE A 123 -1.68 13.32 -33.34
C ILE A 123 -2.63 14.41 -32.83
N ARG A 124 -3.24 14.21 -31.66
CA ARG A 124 -4.15 15.21 -31.07
C ARG A 124 -3.41 16.47 -30.62
N SER A 125 -2.22 16.31 -30.04
CA SER A 125 -1.43 17.42 -29.46
C SER A 125 -0.70 18.23 -30.53
N GLY A 126 -0.37 17.62 -31.68
CA GLY A 126 0.33 18.26 -32.79
C GLY A 126 -0.55 19.03 -33.79
N ARG A 127 -1.89 18.98 -33.68
CA ARG A 127 -2.77 19.71 -34.61
C ARG A 127 -2.77 21.21 -34.34
N ARG A 128 -2.61 22.00 -35.41
CA ARG A 128 -2.82 23.46 -35.41
C ARG A 128 -4.30 23.85 -35.28
N GLU A 129 -5.20 23.00 -35.75
CA GLU A 129 -6.65 23.23 -35.73
C GLU A 129 -7.26 22.71 -34.44
N LYS A 130 -7.98 23.56 -33.70
CA LYS A 130 -8.66 23.19 -32.46
C LYS A 130 -9.95 22.44 -32.79
N THR A 131 -10.05 21.18 -32.39
CA THR A 131 -11.34 20.48 -32.37
C THR A 131 -12.25 21.08 -31.29
N PRO A 132 -13.57 21.19 -31.56
CA PRO A 132 -14.52 21.66 -30.59
C PRO A 132 -14.48 20.78 -29.33
N ARG A 133 -14.47 21.41 -28.16
CA ARG A 133 -14.48 20.69 -26.88
C ARG A 133 -15.82 19.94 -26.71
N PRO A 134 -15.86 18.81 -25.98
CA PRO A 134 -17.11 18.18 -25.58
C PRO A 134 -18.06 19.23 -24.98
N GLY A 135 -19.30 19.30 -25.49
CA GLY A 135 -20.29 20.32 -25.12
C GLY A 135 -20.34 21.57 -26.00
N PHE A 136 -19.47 21.72 -27.01
CA PHE A 136 -19.50 22.86 -27.94
C PHE A 136 -20.83 23.00 -28.70
N PHE A 137 -21.50 21.89 -29.00
CA PHE A 137 -22.78 21.88 -29.72
C PHE A 137 -24.01 21.84 -28.81
N ASN A 138 -23.83 21.83 -27.49
CA ASN A 138 -24.93 21.88 -26.54
C ASN A 138 -25.27 23.36 -26.29
N ARG A 139 -26.04 23.95 -27.21
CA ARG A 139 -26.77 25.21 -26.98
C ARG A 139 -28.18 24.91 -26.48
#